data_AF-A0A1H1Q758-F1
#
_entry.id   AF-A0A1H1Q758-F1
#
_cell.length_a   1.000
_cell.length_b   1.000
_cell.length_c   1.000
_cell.angle_alpha   90.00
_cell.angle_beta   90.00
_cell.angle_gamma   90.00
#
_symmetry.space_group_name_H-M   'P 1'
#
loop_
_entity.id
_entity.type
_entity.pdbx_description
1 polymer ?
#
loop_
_entity_poly.entity_id
_entity_poly.type
_entity_poly.pdbx_seq_one_letter_code
_entity_poly.pdbx_strand_id
1 'polypeptide(L)'
;MLDIGAPELLLLAVIAVIVFGPDKLPVMARKAAAALKYVRGMAGNAQNQLKTELGADFDDVDFRDLNPKAFVTKHLFADVQPMVSDVKDDLAQITSLSKGTVSDATAAIDEAKSGGTRKQISTGNGVTATVVPALAGPRISTPFDPDAT
;
A
#
# COMPACT_ATOMS: atom_id res chain seq x y z
N MET A 1 -12.93 -3.20 -4.15
CA MET A 1 -11.87 -3.52 -5.13
C MET A 1 -10.57 -3.68 -4.40
N LEU A 2 -9.83 -4.76 -4.61
CA LEU A 2 -8.41 -4.78 -4.23
C LEU A 2 -7.62 -4.35 -5.47
N ASP A 3 -7.44 -3.04 -5.64
CA ASP A 3 -6.45 -2.49 -6.57
C ASP A 3 -5.06 -2.75 -6.01
N ILE A 4 -4.68 -4.02 -6.04
CA ILE A 4 -3.40 -4.51 -5.59
C ILE A 4 -2.51 -4.63 -6.83
N GLY A 5 -1.73 -3.59 -7.10
CA GLY A 5 -0.65 -3.66 -8.06
C GLY A 5 0.58 -4.34 -7.45
N ALA A 6 1.61 -4.54 -8.26
CA ALA A 6 2.91 -5.02 -7.77
C ALA A 6 3.47 -4.17 -6.60
N PRO A 7 3.40 -2.82 -6.60
CA PRO A 7 3.92 -2.04 -5.48
C PRO A 7 3.07 -2.16 -4.20
N GLU A 8 1.74 -2.20 -4.31
CA GLU A 8 0.84 -2.36 -3.16
C GLU A 8 0.99 -3.75 -2.53
N LEU A 9 1.20 -4.79 -3.34
CA LEU A 9 1.46 -6.14 -2.86
C LEU A 9 2.80 -6.20 -2.10
N LEU A 10 3.83 -5.49 -2.58
CA LEU A 10 5.10 -5.37 -1.87
C LEU A 10 4.92 -4.63 -0.53
N LEU A 11 4.18 -3.53 -0.52
CA LEU A 11 3.87 -2.80 0.72
C LEU A 11 3.15 -3.70 1.73
N LEU A 12 2.14 -4.44 1.29
CA LEU A 12 1.39 -5.37 2.13
C LEU A 12 2.29 -6.51 2.65
N ALA A 13 3.20 -7.02 1.82
CA ALA A 13 4.17 -8.02 2.25
C ALA A 13 5.11 -7.48 3.34
N VAL A 14 5.57 -6.23 3.22
CA VAL A 14 6.39 -5.58 4.26
C VAL A 14 5.60 -5.41 5.55
N ILE A 15 4.36 -4.93 5.49
CA ILE A 15 3.48 -4.81 6.66
C ILE A 15 3.27 -6.17 7.33
N ALA A 16 2.99 -7.21 6.54
CA ALA A 16 2.81 -8.57 7.05
C ALA A 16 4.09 -9.11 7.72
N VAL A 17 5.27 -8.82 7.17
CA VAL A 17 6.56 -9.20 7.77
C VAL A 17 6.78 -8.47 9.10
N ILE A 18 6.40 -7.19 9.22
CA ILE A 18 6.53 -6.44 10.48
C ILE A 18 5.58 -7.01 11.55
N VAL A 19 4.34 -7.33 11.19
CA VAL A 19 3.32 -7.81 12.12
C VAL A 19 3.59 -9.24 12.58
N PHE A 20 3.89 -10.15 11.64
CA PHE A 20 4.04 -11.57 11.92
C PHE A 20 5.50 -12.01 12.11
N GLY A 21 6.46 -11.26 11.57
CA GLY A 21 7.86 -11.64 11.48
C GLY A 21 8.20 -12.40 10.19
N PRO A 22 9.41 -12.20 9.63
CA PRO A 22 9.83 -12.83 8.37
C PRO A 22 9.90 -14.35 8.46
N ASP A 23 10.15 -14.90 9.66
CA ASP A 23 10.25 -16.35 9.86
C ASP A 23 8.89 -17.04 9.99
N LYS A 24 7.86 -16.34 10.49
CA LYS A 24 6.55 -16.93 10.76
C LYS A 24 5.62 -16.85 9.56
N LEU A 25 5.68 -15.76 8.79
CA LEU A 25 4.86 -15.57 7.59
C LEU A 25 4.91 -16.77 6.61
N PRO A 26 6.10 -17.25 6.16
CA PRO A 26 6.15 -18.38 5.23
C PRO A 26 5.61 -19.68 5.83
N VAL A 27 5.78 -19.88 7.15
CA VAL A 27 5.24 -21.05 7.84
C VAL A 27 3.71 -20.99 7.90
N MET A 28 3.13 -19.82 8.22
CA MET A 28 1.67 -19.63 8.26
C MET A 28 1.04 -19.71 6.88
N ALA A 29 1.67 -19.13 5.86
CA ALA A 29 1.22 -19.23 4.47
C ALA A 29 1.19 -20.69 4.00
N ARG A 30 2.21 -21.49 4.33
CA ARG A 30 2.25 -22.94 4.02
C ARG A 30 1.13 -23.70 4.73
N LYS A 31 0.85 -23.39 6.01
CA LYS A 31 -0.26 -24.01 6.76
C LYS A 31 -1.62 -23.67 6.15
N ALA A 32 -1.85 -22.40 5.80
CA ALA A 32 -3.06 -21.96 5.13
C ALA A 32 -3.23 -22.64 3.76
N ALA A 33 -2.16 -22.73 2.97
CA ALA A 33 -2.18 -23.42 1.68
C ALA A 33 -2.48 -24.92 1.84
N ALA A 34 -1.89 -25.58 2.84
CA ALA A 34 -2.16 -26.98 3.15
C ALA A 34 -3.62 -27.21 3.58
N ALA A 35 -4.15 -26.34 4.44
CA ALA A 35 -5.56 -26.39 4.85
C ALA A 35 -6.49 -26.18 3.65
N LEU A 36 -6.21 -25.19 2.80
CA LEU A 36 -7.00 -24.94 1.59
C LEU A 36 -6.97 -26.14 0.63
N LYS A 37 -5.80 -26.76 0.44
CA LYS A 37 -5.65 -27.97 -0.38
C LYS A 37 -6.47 -29.14 0.18
N TYR A 38 -6.45 -29.31 1.51
CA TYR A 38 -7.22 -30.34 2.19
C TYR A 38 -8.73 -30.14 1.98
N VAL A 39 -9.23 -28.93 2.24
CA VAL A 39 -10.63 -28.54 2.01
C VAL A 39 -11.04 -28.75 0.56
N ARG A 40 -10.19 -28.35 -0.41
CA ARG A 40 -10.44 -28.54 -1.85
C ARG A 40 -10.56 -30.01 -2.23
N GLY A 41 -9.76 -30.88 -1.59
CA GLY A 41 -9.81 -32.33 -1.78
C GLY A 41 -11.09 -32.94 -1.19
N MET A 42 -11.48 -32.54 0.03
CA MET A 42 -12.72 -32.99 0.66
C MET A 42 -13.96 -32.60 -0.14
N ALA A 43 -14.02 -31.35 -0.62
CA ALA A 43 -15.11 -30.88 -1.47
C ALA A 43 -15.22 -31.68 -2.77
N GLY A 44 -14.09 -32.02 -3.41
CA GLY A 44 -14.07 -32.86 -4.60
C GLY A 44 -14.55 -34.29 -4.34
N ASN A 45 -14.13 -34.90 -3.23
CA ASN A 45 -14.55 -36.25 -2.85
C ASN A 45 -16.04 -36.32 -2.51
N ALA A 46 -16.55 -35.32 -1.77
CA ALA A 46 -17.98 -35.22 -1.46
C ALA A 46 -18.82 -35.02 -2.73
N GLN A 47 -18.37 -34.18 -3.66
CA GLN A 47 -19.02 -34.01 -4.97
C GLN A 47 -19.06 -35.33 -5.75
N ASN A 48 -17.96 -36.09 -5.77
CA ASN A 48 -17.89 -37.38 -6.46
C ASN A 48 -18.83 -38.43 -5.82
N GLN A 49 -18.94 -38.45 -4.50
CA GLN A 49 -19.84 -39.35 -3.77
C GLN A 49 -21.31 -39.00 -4.05
N LEU A 50 -21.68 -37.72 -4.01
CA LEU A 50 -23.03 -37.28 -4.34
C LEU A 50 -23.42 -37.64 -5.79
N LYS A 51 -22.48 -37.48 -6.74
CA LYS A 51 -22.68 -37.88 -8.14
C LYS A 51 -22.85 -39.38 -8.33
N THR A 52 -22.21 -40.19 -7.49
CA THR A 52 -22.23 -41.65 -7.58
C THR A 52 -23.48 -42.24 -6.92
N GLU A 53 -23.93 -41.66 -5.80
CA GLU A 53 -25.05 -42.17 -4.99
C GLU A 53 -26.43 -41.66 -5.49
N LEU A 54 -26.51 -40.45 -6.05
CA LEU A 54 -27.80 -39.83 -6.41
C LEU A 54 -28.11 -39.88 -7.91
N GLY A 55 -27.23 -40.45 -8.73
CA GLY A 55 -27.40 -40.54 -10.18
C GLY A 55 -27.33 -39.19 -10.90
N ALA A 56 -27.44 -39.20 -12.22
CA ALA A 56 -27.35 -38.03 -13.10
C ALA A 56 -28.44 -36.95 -12.86
N ASP A 57 -29.36 -37.15 -11.91
CA ASP A 57 -30.43 -36.20 -11.57
C ASP A 57 -29.95 -35.01 -10.69
N PHE A 58 -28.64 -34.93 -10.40
CA PHE A 58 -27.97 -33.76 -9.79
C PHE A 58 -27.15 -32.92 -10.78
N ASP A 59 -27.22 -33.20 -12.09
CA ASP A 59 -26.47 -32.45 -13.13
C ASP A 59 -26.96 -31.00 -13.32
N ASP A 60 -28.15 -30.64 -12.83
CA ASP A 60 -28.71 -29.28 -12.93
C ASP A 60 -28.21 -28.32 -11.82
N VAL A 61 -27.42 -28.78 -10.86
CA VAL A 61 -26.72 -27.88 -9.93
C VAL A 61 -25.41 -27.47 -10.57
N ASP A 62 -25.40 -26.29 -11.19
CA ASP A 62 -24.30 -25.73 -11.97
C ASP A 62 -23.00 -25.52 -11.16
N PHE A 63 -22.23 -26.59 -10.94
CA PHE A 63 -20.94 -26.56 -10.22
C PHE A 63 -19.87 -25.70 -10.93
N ARG A 64 -20.12 -25.24 -12.16
CA ARG A 64 -19.27 -24.26 -12.86
C ARG A 64 -19.29 -22.88 -12.18
N ASP A 65 -20.36 -22.57 -11.44
CA ASP A 65 -20.45 -21.35 -10.61
C ASP A 65 -19.92 -21.52 -9.19
N LEU A 66 -19.76 -22.77 -8.71
CA LEU A 66 -19.06 -23.07 -7.45
C LEU A 66 -17.54 -23.24 -7.62
N ASN A 67 -16.98 -22.95 -8.80
CA ASN A 67 -15.53 -22.87 -8.92
C ASN A 67 -15.07 -21.63 -8.13
N PRO A 68 -14.28 -21.78 -7.06
CA PRO A 68 -13.91 -20.65 -6.20
C PRO A 68 -13.21 -19.54 -6.98
N LYS A 69 -12.47 -19.90 -8.04
CA LYS A 69 -11.87 -18.93 -8.96
C LYS A 69 -12.92 -18.15 -9.76
N ALA A 70 -13.93 -18.83 -10.31
CA ALA A 70 -14.99 -18.20 -11.09
C ALA A 70 -15.92 -17.35 -10.21
N PHE A 71 -16.23 -17.80 -8.99
CA PHE A 71 -17.01 -17.06 -7.99
C PHE A 71 -16.29 -15.79 -7.51
N VAL A 72 -15.01 -15.91 -7.14
CA VAL A 72 -14.19 -14.75 -6.78
C VAL A 72 -14.05 -13.81 -7.96
N THR A 73 -13.82 -14.32 -9.18
CA THR A 73 -13.79 -13.47 -10.37
C THR A 73 -15.15 -12.76 -10.60
N LYS A 74 -16.28 -13.46 -10.60
CA LYS A 74 -17.59 -12.81 -10.83
C LYS A 74 -17.90 -11.73 -9.78
N HIS A 75 -17.73 -12.00 -8.50
CA HIS A 75 -18.02 -11.03 -7.44
C HIS A 75 -16.97 -9.92 -7.31
N LEU A 76 -15.70 -10.23 -7.53
CA LEU A 76 -14.64 -9.22 -7.45
C LEU A 76 -14.48 -8.44 -8.76
N PHE A 77 -15.07 -8.82 -9.89
CA PHE A 77 -15.00 -8.00 -11.12
C PHE A 77 -16.31 -7.28 -11.42
N ALA A 78 -17.47 -7.77 -10.96
CA ALA A 78 -18.77 -7.13 -11.18
C ALA A 78 -19.03 -5.94 -10.24
N ASP A 79 -18.70 -6.06 -8.94
CA ASP A 79 -19.03 -5.03 -7.93
C ASP A 79 -18.05 -3.84 -7.92
N VAL A 80 -17.02 -3.94 -8.75
CA VAL A 80 -15.71 -3.34 -8.51
C VAL A 80 -15.50 -2.37 -9.70
N GLN A 81 -15.77 -2.76 -10.95
CA GLN A 81 -15.66 -1.90 -12.16
C GLN A 81 -16.04 -0.40 -12.06
N PRO A 82 -17.20 0.02 -11.50
CA PRO A 82 -17.58 1.45 -11.50
C PRO A 82 -16.77 2.31 -10.53
N MET A 83 -16.11 1.74 -9.51
CA MET A 83 -15.31 2.53 -8.55
C MET A 83 -13.84 2.66 -8.96
N VAL A 84 -13.34 1.81 -9.86
CA VAL A 84 -11.94 1.87 -10.33
C VAL A 84 -11.71 2.89 -11.42
N SER A 85 -12.73 3.20 -12.24
CA SER A 85 -12.61 4.27 -13.23
C SER A 85 -12.28 5.61 -12.56
N ASP A 86 -13.03 5.95 -11.51
CA ASP A 86 -12.96 7.26 -10.88
C ASP A 86 -11.63 7.46 -10.12
N VAL A 87 -11.18 6.43 -9.40
CA VAL A 87 -9.89 6.46 -8.67
C VAL A 87 -8.70 6.51 -9.62
N LYS A 88 -8.81 5.90 -10.81
CA LYS A 88 -7.74 5.90 -11.80
C LYS A 88 -7.55 7.27 -12.45
N ASP A 89 -8.64 7.99 -12.65
CA ASP A 89 -8.61 9.36 -13.16
C ASP A 89 -8.01 10.34 -12.13
N ASP A 90 -8.37 10.20 -10.86
CA ASP A 90 -7.78 11.00 -9.76
C ASP A 90 -6.28 10.72 -9.57
N LEU A 91 -5.87 9.45 -9.64
CA LEU A 91 -4.47 9.07 -9.50
C LEU A 91 -3.61 9.51 -10.70
N ALA A 92 -4.17 9.51 -11.91
CA ALA A 92 -3.51 10.04 -13.10
C ALA A 92 -3.25 11.55 -12.99
N GLN A 93 -4.18 12.30 -12.38
CA GLN A 93 -4.00 13.72 -12.08
C GLN A 93 -2.91 13.95 -11.03
N ILE A 94 -2.93 13.21 -9.92
CA ILE A 94 -1.91 13.34 -8.87
C ILE A 94 -0.52 12.96 -9.40
N THR A 95 -0.43 11.91 -10.21
CA THR A 95 0.83 11.46 -10.81
C THR A 95 1.38 12.49 -11.79
N SER A 96 0.53 13.13 -12.60
CA SER A 96 0.98 14.17 -13.54
C SER A 96 1.39 15.47 -12.83
N LEU A 97 0.67 15.86 -11.77
CA LEU A 97 1.04 16.98 -10.89
C LEU A 97 2.38 16.72 -10.20
N SER A 98 2.54 15.54 -9.60
CA SER A 98 3.79 15.13 -8.95
C SER A 98 4.95 15.09 -9.94
N LYS A 99 4.74 14.55 -11.14
CA LYS A 99 5.76 14.48 -12.20
C LYS A 99 6.15 15.86 -12.71
N GLY A 100 5.20 16.80 -12.81
CA GLY A 100 5.48 18.21 -13.12
C GLY A 100 6.35 18.87 -12.06
N THR A 101 5.94 18.80 -10.78
CA THR A 101 6.70 19.38 -9.66
C THR A 101 8.10 18.78 -9.51
N VAL A 102 8.25 17.47 -9.73
CA VAL A 102 9.56 16.79 -9.67
C VAL A 102 10.45 17.17 -10.86
N SER A 103 9.89 17.37 -12.06
CA SER A 103 10.63 17.88 -13.22
C SER A 103 11.09 19.32 -13.02
N ASP A 104 10.23 20.20 -12.48
CA ASP A 104 10.55 21.60 -12.21
C ASP A 104 11.63 21.73 -11.13
N ALA A 105 11.54 20.93 -10.06
CA ALA A 105 12.57 20.87 -9.04
C ALA A 105 13.89 20.34 -9.61
N THR A 106 13.85 19.27 -10.42
CA THR A 106 15.06 18.69 -11.05
C THR A 106 15.72 19.69 -12.01
N ALA A 107 14.93 20.42 -12.81
CA ALA A 107 15.44 21.46 -13.71
C ALA A 107 16.10 22.62 -12.95
N ALA A 108 15.51 23.08 -11.84
CA ALA A 108 16.10 24.11 -11.00
C ALA A 108 17.43 23.67 -10.34
N ILE A 109 17.56 22.38 -10.00
CA ILE A 109 18.78 21.83 -9.40
C ILE A 109 19.88 21.68 -10.47
N ASP A 110 19.54 21.26 -11.70
CA ASP A 110 20.49 21.19 -12.82
C ASP A 110 20.92 22.58 -13.31
N GLU A 111 20.05 23.58 -13.23
CA GLU A 111 20.37 24.98 -13.52
C GLU A 111 21.28 25.58 -12.44
N ALA A 112 21.06 25.27 -11.16
CA ALA A 112 21.97 25.62 -10.07
C ALA A 112 23.34 24.93 -10.17
N LYS A 113 23.40 23.74 -10.80
CA LYS A 113 24.63 22.97 -11.00
C LYS A 113 25.43 23.41 -12.23
N SER A 114 24.75 23.93 -13.27
CA SER A 114 25.40 24.45 -14.49
C SER A 114 25.76 25.94 -14.40
N GLY A 115 25.17 26.68 -13.46
CA GLY A 115 25.48 28.08 -13.17
C GLY A 115 26.70 28.29 -12.27
N GLY A 116 27.86 27.75 -12.66
CA GLY A 116 29.15 28.02 -12.02
C GLY A 116 29.69 29.43 -12.29
N THR A 117 28.91 30.49 -12.04
CA THR A 117 29.42 31.87 -12.00
C THR A 117 28.70 32.65 -10.91
N ARG A 118 29.40 32.85 -9.80
CA ARG A 118 29.04 33.68 -8.65
C ARG A 118 28.62 35.08 -9.13
N LYS A 119 27.31 35.32 -9.29
CA LYS A 119 26.76 36.65 -9.53
C LYS A 119 26.82 37.44 -8.23
N GLN A 120 27.81 38.33 -8.17
CA GLN A 120 27.99 39.42 -7.23
C GLN A 120 26.65 40.04 -6.83
N ILE A 121 26.26 39.88 -5.57
CA ILE A 121 25.18 40.65 -4.95
C ILE A 121 25.81 41.98 -4.54
N SER A 122 25.51 43.02 -5.32
CA SER A 122 25.85 44.40 -5.02
C SER A 122 25.14 44.84 -3.74
N THR A 123 25.92 45.45 -2.83
CA THR A 123 25.40 46.15 -1.66
C THR A 123 24.70 47.44 -2.10
N GLY A 124 23.46 47.62 -1.65
CA GLY A 124 22.72 48.89 -1.79
C GLY A 124 21.52 48.92 -0.85
N ASN A 125 21.66 49.68 0.24
CA ASN A 125 20.67 50.05 1.25
C ASN A 125 20.21 49.00 2.30
N GLY A 126 21.07 48.88 3.32
CA GLY A 126 20.76 48.80 4.75
C GLY A 126 19.53 48.06 5.25
N VAL A 127 19.75 46.85 5.80
CA VAL A 127 19.27 46.38 7.11
C VAL A 127 20.24 45.28 7.57
N THR A 128 20.87 45.45 8.72
CA THR A 128 21.67 44.40 9.38
C THR A 128 20.74 43.32 9.93
N ALA A 129 20.76 42.12 9.34
CA ALA A 129 20.12 40.94 9.90
C ALA A 129 21.17 40.12 10.67
N THR A 130 21.18 40.27 12.00
CA THR A 130 21.87 39.37 12.92
C THR A 130 21.28 37.97 12.79
N VAL A 131 22.11 36.98 12.45
CA VAL A 131 21.71 35.57 12.45
C VAL A 131 21.59 35.10 13.90
N VAL A 132 20.35 34.85 14.35
CA VAL A 132 20.04 34.24 15.65
C VAL A 132 19.91 32.73 15.44
N PRO A 133 20.72 31.87 16.11
CA PRO A 133 20.51 30.43 16.07
C PRO A 133 19.22 30.05 16.80
N ALA A 134 18.52 29.08 16.22
CA ALA A 134 17.17 28.67 16.58
C ALA A 134 16.98 28.33 18.07
N LEU A 135 15.95 28.93 18.63
CA LEU A 135 15.38 28.71 19.96
C LEU A 135 15.02 27.23 20.14
N ALA A 136 15.74 26.55 21.02
CA ALA A 136 15.35 25.27 21.56
C ALA A 136 13.99 25.41 22.30
N GLY A 137 13.13 24.40 22.14
CA GLY A 137 11.73 24.42 22.59
C GLY A 137 11.52 24.74 24.08
N PRO A 138 10.26 24.99 24.50
CA PRO A 138 9.94 25.46 25.83
C PRO A 138 10.41 24.45 26.88
N ARG A 139 11.40 24.82 27.70
CA ARG A 139 11.70 24.05 28.91
C ARG A 139 10.54 24.30 29.86
N ILE A 140 9.73 23.28 30.15
CA ILE A 140 8.81 23.32 31.28
C ILE A 140 9.68 23.19 32.53
N SER A 141 9.94 24.32 33.20
CA SER A 141 10.50 24.30 34.55
C SER A 141 9.43 23.76 35.50
N THR A 142 9.55 22.50 35.90
CA THR A 142 8.79 21.99 37.04
C THR A 142 9.25 22.73 38.30
N PRO A 143 8.34 23.20 39.17
CA PRO A 143 8.72 23.87 40.41
C PRO A 143 9.61 22.97 41.27
N PHE A 144 10.60 23.57 41.93
CA PHE A 144 11.45 22.91 42.91
C PHE A 144 10.60 22.57 44.14
N ASP A 145 10.54 21.28 44.50
CA ASP A 145 9.83 20.78 45.70
C ASP A 145 10.83 20.73 46.88
N PRO A 146 10.68 21.59 47.90
CA PRO A 146 11.59 21.64 49.04
C PRO A 146 11.36 20.56 50.11
N ASP A 147 10.33 19.70 49.99
CA ASP A 147 9.98 18.70 51.02
C ASP A 147 10.53 17.28 50.74
N ALA A 148 11.44 17.11 49.78
CA ALA A 148 12.13 15.83 49.56
C ALA A 148 13.42 15.72 50.41
N THR A 149 13.29 15.42 51.70
CA THR A 149 14.34 14.84 52.57
C THR A 149 13.73 14.01 53.68
#